data_AF-A0A0E3MAC9-F1
#
_entry.id   AF-A0A0E3MAC9-F1
#
_cell.length_a   1.000
_cell.length_b   1.000
_cell.length_c   1.000
_cell.angle_alpha   90.00
_cell.angle_beta   90.00
_cell.angle_gamma   90.00
#
_symmetry.space_group_name_H-M   'P 1'
#
loop_
_entity.id
_entity.type
_entity.pdbx_description
1 polymer ?
#
loop_
_entity_poly.entity_id
_entity_poly.type
_entity_poly.pdbx_seq_one_letter_code
_entity_poly.pdbx_strand_id
1 'polypeptide(L)'
;MQFEENLSGTLNTTEDIKDWDTIGFTLFLEGYTLLSTLLENSTAKQCGETLVVYVKDTYIKDRILNCKNVEILTSMAKSQFKIAVNDIKITTLQDFYPVAPEPVPIDDGDIPF
;
A
#
# COMPACT_ATOMS: atom_id res chain seq x y z
N MET A 1 7.32 10.83 5.75
CA MET A 1 7.44 10.95 7.22
C MET A 1 6.10 11.20 7.88
N GLN A 2 5.42 12.34 7.71
CA GLN A 2 4.19 12.63 8.47
C GLN A 2 3.06 11.58 8.32
N PHE A 3 2.91 10.97 7.14
CA PHE A 3 1.94 9.87 6.93
C PHE A 3 2.24 8.62 7.76
N GLU A 4 3.50 8.18 7.79
CA GLU A 4 3.96 6.97 8.47
C GLU A 4 3.93 7.18 9.99
N GLU A 5 4.36 8.37 10.42
CA GLU A 5 4.31 8.82 11.82
C GLU A 5 2.86 8.82 12.35
N ASN A 6 1.91 9.37 11.59
CA ASN A 6 0.50 9.35 11.94
C ASN A 6 -0.07 7.93 12.11
N LEU A 7 0.40 6.98 11.30
CA LEU A 7 0.00 5.57 11.40
C LEU A 7 0.65 4.85 12.58
N SER A 8 1.89 5.21 12.92
CA SER A 8 2.59 4.65 14.09
C SER A 8 1.97 5.07 15.43
N GLY A 9 1.14 6.12 15.43
CA GLY A 9 0.44 6.60 16.61
C GLY A 9 1.40 6.92 17.76
N THR A 10 1.11 6.42 18.96
CA THR A 10 1.96 6.65 20.15
C THR A 10 3.23 5.79 20.20
N LEU A 11 3.34 4.76 19.35
CA LEU A 11 4.50 3.87 19.34
C LEU A 11 5.72 4.53 18.69
N ASN A 12 5.52 5.50 17.77
CA ASN A 12 6.57 6.19 17.02
C ASN A 12 7.59 5.24 16.34
N THR A 13 7.21 3.98 16.11
CA THR A 13 8.05 3.01 15.42
C THR A 13 7.69 3.03 13.94
N THR A 14 8.66 3.43 13.11
CA THR A 14 8.59 3.32 11.65
C THR A 14 9.85 2.60 11.19
N GLU A 15 9.70 1.37 10.71
CA GLU A 15 10.83 0.52 10.32
C GLU A 15 10.64 -0.04 8.91
N ASP A 16 11.71 0.01 8.10
CA ASP A 16 11.76 -0.63 6.79
C ASP A 16 11.84 -2.15 6.94
N ILE A 17 11.00 -2.89 6.20
CA ILE A 17 11.11 -4.34 6.10
C ILE A 17 12.17 -4.67 5.04
N LYS A 18 13.41 -4.84 5.49
CA LYS A 18 14.59 -4.98 4.61
C LYS A 18 14.51 -6.17 3.65
N ASP A 19 13.93 -7.28 4.10
CA ASP A 19 13.81 -8.52 3.33
C ASP A 19 12.40 -8.69 2.73
N TRP A 20 11.73 -7.58 2.41
CA TRP A 20 10.34 -7.60 1.91
C TRP A 20 10.17 -8.45 0.65
N ASP A 21 11.15 -8.45 -0.25
CA ASP A 21 11.17 -9.25 -1.48
C ASP A 21 10.99 -10.75 -1.23
N THR A 22 11.43 -11.25 -0.08
CA THR A 22 11.26 -12.66 0.31
C THR A 22 9.80 -13.07 0.49
N ILE A 23 8.88 -12.11 0.72
CA ILE A 23 7.44 -12.41 0.82
C ILE A 23 6.87 -12.81 -0.53
N GLY A 24 7.30 -12.17 -1.62
CA GLY A 24 6.86 -12.50 -2.98
C GLY A 24 7.24 -13.93 -3.33
N PHE A 25 8.49 -14.32 -3.06
CA PHE A 25 8.94 -15.68 -3.29
C PHE A 25 8.15 -16.72 -2.49
N THR A 26 7.85 -16.44 -1.22
CA THR A 26 7.05 -17.34 -0.38
C THR A 26 5.62 -17.46 -0.89
N LEU A 27 5.00 -16.36 -1.33
CA LEU A 27 3.65 -16.37 -1.91
C LEU A 27 3.59 -17.23 -3.16
N PHE A 28 4.63 -17.13 -4.00
CA PHE A 28 4.75 -17.96 -5.19
C PHE A 28 4.81 -19.45 -4.84
N LEU A 29 5.64 -19.85 -3.87
CA LEU A 29 5.76 -21.23 -3.42
C LEU A 29 4.46 -21.79 -2.81
N GLU A 30 3.69 -20.94 -2.11
CA GLU A 30 2.39 -21.31 -1.54
C GLU A 30 1.22 -21.28 -2.56
N GLY A 31 1.50 -20.97 -3.83
CA GLY A 31 0.51 -20.99 -4.91
C GLY A 31 -0.29 -19.68 -5.08
N TYR A 32 0.07 -18.61 -4.35
CA TYR A 32 -0.51 -17.28 -4.48
C TYR A 32 0.19 -16.46 -5.58
N THR A 33 0.39 -17.06 -6.76
CA THR A 33 1.17 -16.49 -7.87
C THR A 33 0.70 -15.08 -8.26
N LEU A 34 -0.61 -14.84 -8.33
CA LEU A 34 -1.14 -13.51 -8.64
C LEU A 34 -0.73 -12.46 -7.60
N LEU A 35 -0.81 -12.79 -6.31
CA LEU A 35 -0.44 -11.86 -5.24
C LEU A 35 1.08 -11.62 -5.21
N SER A 36 1.87 -12.66 -5.47
CA SER A 36 3.32 -12.53 -5.69
C SER A 36 3.63 -11.53 -6.80
N THR A 37 3.00 -11.66 -7.97
CA THR A 37 3.22 -10.76 -9.11
C THR A 37 2.75 -9.33 -8.82
N LEU A 38 1.63 -9.16 -8.12
CA LEU A 38 1.14 -7.82 -7.73
C LEU A 38 2.09 -7.11 -6.75
N LEU A 39 2.87 -7.86 -5.98
CA LEU A 39 3.86 -7.32 -5.05
C LEU A 39 5.25 -7.14 -5.69
N GLU A 40 5.44 -7.48 -6.97
CA GLU A 40 6.70 -7.21 -7.65
C GLU A 40 7.01 -5.71 -7.65
N ASN A 41 8.22 -5.36 -7.24
CA ASN A 41 8.69 -3.98 -7.08
C ASN A 41 7.94 -3.16 -6.03
N SER A 42 7.19 -3.82 -5.13
CA SER A 42 6.65 -3.17 -3.94
C SER A 42 7.71 -3.06 -2.84
N THR A 43 7.50 -2.13 -1.91
CA THR A 43 8.26 -2.05 -0.66
C THR A 43 7.31 -1.98 0.51
N ALA A 44 7.79 -2.30 1.71
CA ALA A 44 6.94 -2.24 2.89
C ALA A 44 7.66 -1.67 4.11
N LYS A 45 6.86 -1.05 4.96
CA LYS A 45 7.27 -0.51 6.26
C LYS A 45 6.30 -0.93 7.35
N GLN A 46 6.82 -1.22 8.52
CA GLN A 46 6.02 -1.35 9.73
C GLN A 46 5.91 0.02 10.41
N CYS A 47 4.68 0.50 10.58
CA CYS A 47 4.34 1.73 11.29
C CYS A 47 3.47 1.39 12.51
N GLY A 48 4.09 1.22 13.69
CA GLY A 48 3.41 0.65 14.85
C GLY A 48 2.90 -0.76 14.60
N GLU A 49 1.59 -0.95 14.63
CA GLU A 49 0.91 -2.21 14.28
C GLU A 49 0.29 -2.18 12.87
N THR A 50 0.62 -1.18 12.05
CA THR A 50 0.16 -1.07 10.67
C THR A 50 1.27 -1.46 9.72
N LEU A 51 1.01 -2.40 8.81
CA LEU A 51 1.91 -2.71 7.70
C LEU A 51 1.53 -1.83 6.51
N VAL A 52 2.43 -0.92 6.13
CA VAL A 52 2.27 -0.07 4.95
C VAL A 52 3.01 -0.69 3.79
N VAL A 53 2.29 -0.96 2.69
CA VAL A 53 2.87 -1.49 1.45
C VAL A 53 2.75 -0.44 0.37
N TYR A 54 3.89 -0.07 -0.21
CA TYR A 54 4.00 0.87 -1.31
C TYR A 54 4.01 0.10 -2.63
N VAL A 55 3.04 0.39 -3.48
CA VAL A 55 2.92 -0.22 -4.81
C VAL A 55 2.98 0.84 -5.91
N LYS A 56 3.23 0.38 -7.13
CA LYS A 56 3.52 1.24 -8.28
C LYS A 56 2.35 2.15 -8.67
N ASP A 57 1.13 1.62 -8.65
CA ASP A 57 -0.05 2.31 -9.15
C ASP A 57 -1.35 1.82 -8.49
N THR A 58 -2.42 2.59 -8.71
CA THR A 58 -3.73 2.37 -8.10
C THR A 58 -4.38 1.06 -8.56
N TYR A 59 -4.11 0.62 -9.78
CA TYR A 59 -4.64 -0.65 -10.28
C TYR A 59 -4.08 -1.83 -9.47
N ILE A 60 -2.78 -1.83 -9.18
CA ILE A 60 -2.18 -2.85 -8.30
C ILE A 60 -2.76 -2.77 -6.89
N LYS A 61 -2.87 -1.55 -6.34
CA LYS A 61 -3.48 -1.31 -5.02
C LYS A 61 -4.88 -1.93 -4.91
N ASP A 62 -5.76 -1.64 -5.86
CA ASP A 62 -7.15 -2.13 -5.86
C ASP A 62 -7.22 -3.66 -5.98
N ARG A 63 -6.28 -4.27 -6.73
CA ARG A 63 -6.19 -5.73 -6.88
C ARG A 63 -5.72 -6.42 -5.59
N ILE A 64 -4.84 -5.77 -4.82
CA ILE A 64 -4.37 -6.28 -3.53
C ILE A 64 -5.43 -6.08 -2.45
N LEU A 65 -6.19 -4.98 -2.48
CA LEU A 65 -7.21 -4.64 -1.48
C LEU A 65 -8.42 -5.59 -1.43
N ASN A 66 -8.47 -6.63 -2.28
CA ASN A 66 -9.40 -7.74 -2.09
C ASN A 66 -9.18 -8.39 -0.71
N CYS A 67 -10.25 -8.53 0.09
CA CYS A 67 -10.18 -9.02 1.47
C CYS A 67 -9.34 -10.30 1.64
N LYS A 68 -9.47 -11.26 0.71
CA LYS A 68 -8.70 -12.52 0.77
C LYS A 68 -7.19 -12.29 0.62
N ASN A 69 -6.79 -11.40 -0.27
CA ASN A 69 -5.37 -11.08 -0.50
C ASN A 69 -4.78 -10.35 0.71
N VAL A 70 -5.53 -9.43 1.31
CA VAL A 70 -5.12 -8.70 2.52
C VAL A 70 -4.92 -9.67 3.70
N GLU A 71 -5.83 -10.61 3.91
CA GLU A 71 -5.72 -11.61 4.97
C GLU A 71 -4.48 -12.51 4.80
N ILE A 72 -4.24 -13.01 3.58
CA ILE A 72 -3.06 -13.82 3.25
C ILE A 72 -1.79 -13.01 3.52
N LEU A 73 -1.73 -11.78 2.99
CA LEU A 73 -0.57 -10.92 3.14
C LEU A 73 -0.29 -10.59 4.61
N THR A 74 -1.33 -10.33 5.39
CA THR A 74 -1.24 -10.07 6.84
C THR A 74 -0.68 -11.28 7.58
N SER A 75 -1.25 -12.46 7.32
CA SER A 75 -0.81 -13.71 7.97
C SER A 75 0.65 -14.01 7.65
N MET A 76 1.04 -13.85 6.39
CA MET A 76 2.38 -14.19 5.95
C MET A 76 3.42 -13.18 6.44
N ALA A 77 3.11 -11.89 6.41
CA ALA A 77 4.00 -10.85 6.97
C ALA A 77 4.23 -11.06 8.47
N LYS A 78 3.20 -11.39 9.25
CA LYS A 78 3.32 -11.75 10.68
C LYS A 78 4.28 -12.92 10.88
N SER A 79 4.08 -13.99 10.12
CA SER A 79 4.85 -15.23 10.26
C SER A 79 6.31 -15.03 9.85
N GLN A 80 6.54 -14.38 8.70
CA GLN A 80 7.84 -14.28 8.06
C GLN A 80 8.74 -13.25 8.74
N PHE A 81 8.21 -12.07 9.05
CA PHE A 81 8.98 -10.98 9.64
C PHE A 81 8.88 -10.92 11.16
N LYS A 82 8.03 -11.75 11.77
CA LYS A 82 7.79 -11.80 13.23
C LYS A 82 7.35 -10.45 13.80
N ILE A 83 6.54 -9.72 13.02
CA ILE A 83 6.02 -8.39 13.36
C ILE A 83 4.57 -8.46 13.84
N ALA A 84 4.16 -7.51 14.67
CA ALA A 84 2.77 -7.30 15.04
C ALA A 84 2.07 -6.46 13.97
N VAL A 85 0.99 -6.98 13.38
CA VAL A 85 0.22 -6.31 12.34
C VAL A 85 -1.27 -6.45 12.63
N ASN A 86 -1.96 -5.35 12.90
CA ASN A 86 -3.41 -5.32 13.08
C ASN A 86 -4.13 -4.68 11.90
N ASP A 87 -3.41 -3.90 11.09
CA ASP A 87 -3.93 -3.27 9.88
C ASP A 87 -2.93 -3.34 8.72
N ILE A 88 -3.43 -3.41 7.50
CA ILE A 88 -2.64 -3.29 6.27
C ILE A 88 -3.11 -2.08 5.49
N LYS A 89 -2.16 -1.23 5.09
CA LYS A 89 -2.42 -0.09 4.23
C LYS A 89 -1.62 -0.20 2.95
N ILE A 90 -2.32 -0.44 1.85
CA ILE A 90 -1.72 -0.41 0.51
C ILE A 90 -1.82 1.02 -0.02
N THR A 91 -0.69 1.61 -0.38
CA THR A 91 -0.62 3.00 -0.86
C THR A 91 0.25 3.11 -2.09
N THR A 92 0.03 4.18 -2.85
CA THR A 92 0.79 4.54 -4.04
C THR A 92 1.42 5.91 -3.85
N LEU A 93 2.36 6.30 -4.72
CA LEU A 93 2.86 7.67 -4.74
C LEU A 93 1.75 8.69 -5.07
N GLN A 94 0.76 8.29 -5.87
CA GLN A 94 -0.37 9.16 -6.27
C GLN A 94 -1.22 9.58 -5.08
N ASP A 95 -1.30 8.75 -4.03
CA ASP A 95 -2.05 9.07 -2.81
C ASP A 95 -1.49 10.28 -2.03
N PHE A 96 -0.28 10.75 -2.37
CA PHE A 96 0.38 11.89 -1.74
C PHE A 96 0.40 13.15 -2.59
N TYR A 97 -0.06 13.08 -3.85
CA TYR A 97 -0.19 14.25 -4.70
C TYR A 97 -1.61 14.81 -4.62
N PRO A 98 -1.77 16.15 -4.59
CA PRO A 98 -3.10 16.73 -4.68
C PRO A 98 -3.74 16.30 -5.99
N VAL A 99 -4.92 15.69 -5.91
CA VAL A 99 -5.77 15.44 -7.08
C VAL A 99 -6.09 16.81 -7.65
N ALA A 100 -5.62 17.09 -8.88
CA ALA A 100 -6.00 18.32 -9.55
C ALA A 100 -7.54 18.34 -9.61
N PRO A 101 -8.21 19.43 -9.17
CA PRO A 101 -9.65 19.51 -9.27
C PRO A 101 -10.05 19.31 -10.73
N GLU A 102 -11.10 18.54 -10.97
CA GLU A 102 -11.64 18.38 -12.32
C GLU A 102 -11.89 19.78 -12.91
N PRO A 103 -11.48 20.04 -14.17
CA PRO A 103 -11.73 21.31 -14.80
C PRO A 103 -13.24 21.56 -14.77
N VAL A 104 -13.65 22.63 -14.10
CA VAL A 104 -15.04 23.10 -14.13
C VAL A 104 -15.37 23.36 -15.60
N PRO A 105 -16.46 22.80 -16.16
CA PRO A 105 -16.90 23.16 -17.50
C PRO A 105 -17.02 24.68 -17.56
N ILE A 106 -16.26 25.31 -18.45
CA ILE A 106 -16.41 26.73 -18.73
C ILE A 106 -17.80 26.86 -19.35
N ASP A 107 -18.70 27.59 -18.70
CA ASP A 107 -19.95 28.01 -19.31
C ASP A 107 -19.60 28.99 -20.43
N ASP A 108 -19.75 28.57 -21.68
CA ASP A 108 -19.50 29.38 -22.89
C ASP A 108 -20.38 30.65 -22.95
N GLY A 109 -21.30 30.86 -21.99
CA GLY A 109 -22.10 32.07 -21.84
C GLY A 109 -21.32 33.33 -21.42
N ASP A 110 -20.09 33.22 -20.92
CA ASP A 110 -19.27 34.35 -20.45
C ASP A 110 -18.19 34.82 -21.44
N ILE A 111 -18.22 34.36 -22.69
CA ILE A 111 -17.31 34.84 -23.75
C ILE A 111 -17.97 36.02 -24.51
N PRO A 112 -17.62 37.29 -24.23
CA PRO A 112 -18.09 38.40 -25.05
C PRO A 112 -17.44 38.32 -26.45
N PHE A 113 -18.29 38.25 -27.49
CA PHE A 113 -17.90 38.39 -28.90
C PHE A 113 -17.36 39.79 -29.22
#